data_AF-A0A382FFC4-F1
#
_entry.id   AF-A0A382FFC4-F1
#
_cell.length_a   1.000
_cell.length_b   1.000
_cell.length_c   1.000
_cell.angle_alpha   90.00
_cell.angle_beta   90.00
_cell.angle_gamma   90.00
#
_symmetry.space_group_name_H-M   'P 1'
#
loop_
_entity.id
_entity.type
_entity.pdbx_description
1 polymer ?
#
loop_
_entity_poly.entity_id
_entity_poly.type
_entity_poly.pdbx_seq_one_letter_code
_entity_poly.pdbx_strand_id
1 'polypeptide(L)' 'QWNATDMQGKPVSAGVYLYKIQAGAFIETRKMVFLK' A
#
# COMPACT_ATOMS: atom_id res chain seq x y z
N GLN A 1 4.23 8.71 -3.35
CA GLN A 1 3.60 8.82 -2.03
C GLN A 1 2.16 8.34 -2.16
N TRP A 2 1.69 7.47 -1.26
CA TRP A 2 0.29 7.01 -1.26
C TRP A 2 -0.59 7.98 -0.46
N ASN A 3 -1.85 8.12 -0.87
CA ASN A 3 -2.81 9.09 -0.32
C ASN A 3 -3.72 8.53 0.79
N ALA A 4 -3.48 7.30 1.25
CA ALA A 4 -4.23 6.66 2.33
C ALA A 4 -5.75 6.54 2.10
N THR A 5 -6.18 6.39 0.84
CA THR A 5 -7.59 6.13 0.49
C THR A 5 -7.78 4.74 -0.12
N ASP A 6 -8.94 4.14 0.14
CA ASP A 6 -9.39 2.92 -0.53
C ASP A 6 -9.90 3.19 -1.96
N MET A 7 -10.39 2.14 -2.64
CA MET A 7 -10.92 2.24 -4.00
C MET A 7 -12.21 3.07 -4.11
N GLN A 8 -12.91 3.31 -3.00
CA GLN A 8 -14.09 4.17 -2.93
C GLN A 8 -13.72 5.61 -2.54
N GLY A 9 -12.44 5.93 -2.39
CA GLY A 9 -11.96 7.24 -1.96
C GLY A 9 -12.07 7.48 -0.45
N LYS A 10 -12.38 6.45 0.35
CA LYS A 10 -12.52 6.58 1.80
C LYS A 10 -11.16 6.47 2.50
N PRO A 11 -10.87 7.28 3.53
CA PRO A 11 -9.63 7.16 4.30
C PRO A 11 -9.50 5.79 4.96
N VAL A 12 -8.30 5.24 4.92
CA VAL A 12 -7.94 3.98 5.60
C VAL A 12 -7.33 4.25 6.98
N SER A 13 -7.29 3.23 7.85
CA SER A 13 -6.74 3.36 9.20
C SER A 13 -5.22 3.47 9.22
N ALA A 14 -4.66 4.06 10.29
CA ALA A 14 -3.21 4.03 10.52
C ALA A 14 -2.71 2.58 10.62
N GLY A 15 -1.52 2.31 10.08
CA GLY A 15 -0.98 0.96 10.07
C GLY A 15 0.15 0.72 9.07
N VAL A 16 0.60 -0.53 9.03
CA VAL A 16 1.57 -1.02 8.05
C VAL A 16 0.83 -1.68 6.91
N TYR A 17 1.11 -1.21 5.70
CA TYR A 17 0.55 -1.73 4.46
C TYR A 17 1.66 -2.40 3.66
N LEU A 18 1.46 -3.67 3.30
CA LEU A 18 2.36 -4.41 2.44
C LEU A 18 1.74 -4.52 1.06
N TYR A 19 2.55 -4.30 0.03
CA TYR A 19 2.13 -4.51 -1.35
C TYR A 19 3.21 -5.24 -2.13
N LYS A 20 2.77 -5.95 -3.18
CA LYS A 20 3.63 -6.76 -4.04
C LYS A 20 3.61 -6.20 -5.45
N ILE A 21 4.79 -5.99 -6.04
CA ILE A 21 4.96 -5.72 -7.46
C ILE A 21 5.35 -7.04 -8.12
N GLN A 22 4.61 -7.46 -9.14
CA GLN A 22 4.89 -8.68 -9.89
C GLN A 22 4.94 -8.38 -11.39
N ALA A 23 6.06 -8.73 -12.04
CA ALA A 23 6.27 -8.57 -13.48
C ALA A 23 6.99 -9.81 -14.04
N GLY A 24 6.23 -10.77 -14.56
CA GLY A 24 6.78 -12.08 -14.93
C GLY A 24 7.38 -12.79 -13.72
N ALA A 25 8.67 -13.12 -13.79
CA ALA A 25 9.44 -13.73 -12.70
C ALA A 25 9.88 -12.72 -11.62
N PHE A 26 9.78 -11.42 -11.86
CA PHE A 26 10.12 -10.39 -10.88
C PHE A 26 9.02 -10.31 -9.82
N ILE A 27 9.41 -10.47 -8.55
CA ILE A 27 8.53 -10.32 -7.38
C ILE A 27 9.25 -9.45 -6.36
N GLU A 28 8.63 -8.34 -5.97
CA GLU A 28 9.13 -7.47 -4.91
C GLU A 28 8.00 -7.14 -3.94
N THR A 29 8.27 -7.28 -2.64
CA THR A 29 7.34 -6.86 -1.58
C THR A 29 7.87 -5.59 -0.92
N ARG A 30 7.02 -4.58 -0.80
CA ARG A 30 7.36 -3.28 -0.21
C ARG A 30 6.41 -2.95 0.93
N LYS A 31 6.92 -2.23 1.92
CA LYS A 31 6.15 -1.70 3.06
C LYS A 31 5.85 -0.22 2.87
N MET A 32 4.63 0.18 3.16
CA MET A 32 4.20 1.56 3.33
C MET A 32 3.67 1.71 4.75
N VAL A 33 4.05 2.78 5.44
CA VAL A 33 3.56 3.08 6.79
C VAL A 33 2.69 4.32 6.68
N PHE A 34 1.46 4.21 7.15
CA PHE A 34 0.57 5.36 7.31
C PHE A 34 0.44 5.68 8.80
N LEU A 35 0.95 6.84 9.19
CA LEU A 35 0.83 7.41 10.53
C LEU A 35 -0.24 8.50 10.46
N LYS A 36 -1.18 8.48 11.42
CA LYS A 36 -2.24 9.49 11.55
C LYS A 36 -1.78 10.62 12.47
#